data_AF-A0AAJ6YS68-F1
#
_entry.id   AF-A0AAJ6YS68-F1
#
_cell.length_a   1.000
_cell.length_b   1.000
_cell.length_c   1.000
_cell.angle_alpha   90.00
_cell.angle_beta   90.00
_cell.angle_gamma   90.00
#
_symmetry.space_group_name_H-M   'P 1'
#
loop_
_entity.id
_entity.type
_entity.pdbx_description
1 polymer ?
#
loop_
_entity_poly.entity_id
_entity_poly.type
_entity_poly.pdbx_seq_one_letter_code
_entity_poly.pdbx_strand_id
1 'polypeptide(L)'
;MSKFDDRHAQILDEQFEDILYRVKPYLLNLAISSDSRHCRLWLERFDHAEDQRSLRNDYLLELYRQLKNGYLRVPFNKPPENGRLVPLSKFHRLVHATSLFYYRIPFNHNLKCHCTIFNLW
;
A
#
# COMPACT_ATOMS: atom_id res chain seq x y z
N MET A 1 8.23 12.07 -23.02
CA MET A 1 7.95 10.75 -22.41
C MET A 1 7.79 9.71 -23.50
N SER A 2 8.32 8.50 -23.30
CA SER A 2 8.11 7.37 -24.21
C SER A 2 6.75 6.72 -23.91
N LYS A 3 6.03 6.25 -24.94
CA LYS A 3 4.78 5.47 -24.78
C LYS A 3 4.92 4.23 -23.89
N PHE A 4 6.15 3.76 -23.67
CA PHE A 4 6.43 2.66 -22.75
C PHE A 4 6.31 3.10 -21.27
N ASP A 5 6.84 4.28 -20.95
CA ASP A 5 6.82 4.83 -19.58
C ASP A 5 5.38 5.13 -19.15
N ASP A 6 4.56 5.67 -20.08
CA ASP A 6 3.16 5.98 -19.83
C ASP A 6 2.33 4.73 -19.53
N ARG A 7 2.55 3.64 -20.29
CA ARG A 7 1.87 2.35 -20.05
C ARG A 7 2.30 1.73 -18.73
N HIS A 8 3.59 1.81 -18.38
CA HIS A 8 4.08 1.30 -17.12
C HIS A 8 3.51 2.07 -15.92
N ALA A 9 3.42 3.40 -16.03
CA ALA A 9 2.78 4.25 -15.03
C ALA A 9 1.30 3.87 -14.83
N GLN A 10 0.56 3.67 -15.93
CA GLN A 10 -0.83 3.25 -15.88
C GLN A 10 -1.03 1.90 -15.17
N ILE A 11 -0.20 0.90 -15.47
CA ILE A 11 -0.24 -0.41 -14.80
C ILE A 11 -0.04 -0.27 -13.28
N LEU A 12 0.87 0.60 -12.86
CA LEU A 12 1.11 0.84 -11.43
C LEU A 12 -0.05 1.59 -10.76
N ASP A 13 -0.74 2.48 -11.48
CA ASP A 13 -1.94 3.14 -10.94
C ASP A 13 -3.12 2.16 -10.83
N GLU A 14 -3.32 1.28 -11.81
CA GLU A 14 -4.30 0.20 -11.73
C GLU A 14 -4.03 -0.74 -10.54
N GLN A 15 -2.77 -1.13 -10.34
CA GLN A 15 -2.37 -1.93 -9.17
C GLN A 15 -2.63 -1.22 -7.84
N PHE A 16 -2.44 0.10 -7.79
CA PHE A 16 -2.70 0.88 -6.58
C PHE A 16 -4.18 0.85 -6.20
N GLU A 17 -5.05 1.12 -7.17
CA GLU A 17 -6.51 1.07 -6.98
C GLU A 17 -6.99 -0.32 -6.56
N ASP A 18 -6.46 -1.38 -7.20
CA ASP A 18 -6.77 -2.77 -6.86
C ASP A 18 -6.42 -3.11 -5.40
N ILE A 19 -5.28 -2.63 -4.91
CA ILE A 19 -4.86 -2.85 -3.52
C ILE A 19 -5.70 -1.97 -2.57
N LEU A 20 -5.97 -0.71 -2.93
CA LEU A 20 -6.82 0.19 -2.13
C LEU A 20 -8.21 -0.42 -1.89
N TYR A 21 -8.81 -0.98 -2.95
CA TYR A 21 -10.09 -1.67 -2.86
C TYR A 21 -10.06 -2.81 -1.83
N ARG A 22 -8.96 -3.59 -1.80
CA ARG A 22 -8.76 -4.69 -0.84
C ARG A 22 -8.49 -4.19 0.59
N VAL A 23 -7.88 -3.02 0.75
CA VAL A 23 -7.57 -2.40 2.04
C VAL A 23 -8.80 -1.80 2.71
N LYS A 24 -9.72 -1.22 1.93
CA LYS A 24 -10.93 -0.52 2.41
C LYS A 24 -11.70 -1.24 3.53
N PRO A 25 -12.06 -2.54 3.45
CA PRO A 25 -12.80 -3.21 4.53
C PRO A 25 -12.04 -3.25 5.86
N TYR A 26 -10.71 -3.34 5.84
CA TYR A 26 -9.89 -3.36 7.06
C TYR A 26 -9.79 -1.99 7.73
N LEU A 27 -9.76 -0.91 6.93
CA LEU A 27 -9.76 0.46 7.44
C LEU A 27 -11.07 0.83 8.14
N LEU A 28 -12.21 0.37 7.60
CA LEU A 28 -13.52 0.58 8.21
C LEU A 28 -13.60 -0.09 9.58
N ASN A 29 -13.06 -1.30 9.72
CA ASN A 29 -12.99 -2.01 11.00
C ASN A 29 -12.05 -1.32 12.00
N LEU A 30 -11.00 -0.66 11.51
CA LEU A 30 -10.03 0.05 12.35
C LEU A 30 -10.54 1.40 12.88
N ALA A 31 -11.62 1.97 12.33
CA ALA A 31 -12.09 3.32 12.63
C ALA A 31 -12.35 3.61 14.13
N ILE A 32 -12.42 2.56 14.95
CA ILE A 32 -12.64 2.60 16.40
C ILE A 32 -11.30 2.69 17.19
N SER A 33 -10.15 2.49 16.54
CA SER A 33 -8.82 2.40 17.17
C SER A 33 -7.91 3.61 16.88
N SER A 34 -6.92 3.85 17.74
CA SER A 34 -5.85 4.84 17.51
C SER A 34 -5.04 4.60 16.23
N ASP A 35 -4.99 3.34 15.79
CA ASP A 35 -4.31 2.90 14.56
C ASP A 35 -4.98 3.44 13.28
N SER A 36 -6.26 3.80 13.35
CA SER A 36 -6.98 4.43 12.23
C SER A 36 -6.35 5.76 11.81
N ARG A 37 -5.79 6.53 12.75
CA ARG A 37 -5.18 7.83 12.46
C ARG A 37 -3.91 7.66 11.65
N HIS A 38 -3.04 6.73 12.02
CA HIS A 38 -1.81 6.48 11.27
C HIS A 38 -2.12 5.96 9.86
N CYS A 39 -3.07 5.04 9.73
CA CYS A 39 -3.48 4.54 8.42
C CYS A 39 -3.97 5.66 7.50
N ARG A 40 -4.79 6.60 8.00
CA ARG A 40 -5.26 7.76 7.22
C ARG A 40 -4.10 8.62 6.71
N LEU A 41 -3.15 8.97 7.59
CA LEU A 41 -1.98 9.77 7.21
C LEU A 41 -1.11 9.07 6.17
N TRP A 42 -0.95 7.75 6.25
CA TRP A 42 -0.22 6.98 5.24
C TRP A 42 -0.94 6.94 3.90
N LEU A 43 -2.27 6.79 3.88
CA LEU A 43 -3.06 6.80 2.63
C LEU A 43 -2.99 8.16 1.94
N GLU A 44 -3.12 9.26 2.69
CA GLU A 44 -2.91 10.62 2.18
C GLU A 44 -1.49 10.79 1.61
N ARG A 45 -0.48 10.23 2.29
CA ARG A 45 0.89 10.26 1.77
C ARG A 45 1.01 9.51 0.44
N PHE A 46 0.30 8.40 0.27
CA PHE A 46 0.33 7.60 -0.95
C PHE A 46 -0.32 8.33 -2.13
N ASP A 47 -1.40 9.08 -1.89
CA ASP A 47 -2.06 9.90 -2.90
C ASP A 47 -1.08 10.93 -3.50
N HIS A 48 -0.19 11.48 -2.67
CA HIS A 48 0.86 12.42 -3.08
C HIS A 48 2.19 11.76 -3.52
N ALA A 49 2.21 10.47 -3.84
CA ALA A 49 3.43 9.73 -4.20
C ALA A 49 3.42 9.20 -5.66
N GLU A 50 2.77 9.92 -6.58
CA GLU A 50 2.72 9.56 -8.01
C GLU A 50 4.09 9.48 -8.68
N ASP A 51 5.07 10.29 -8.23
CA ASP A 51 6.45 10.22 -8.71
C ASP A 51 7.21 8.99 -8.17
N GLN A 52 6.59 8.23 -7.26
CA GLN A 52 7.14 7.04 -6.62
C GLN A 52 6.15 5.85 -6.67
N ARG A 53 5.33 5.75 -7.73
CA ARG A 53 4.31 4.70 -7.95
C ARG A 53 4.69 3.30 -7.49
N SER A 54 5.83 2.76 -7.92
CA SER A 54 6.24 1.41 -7.52
C SER A 54 6.41 1.28 -6.01
N LEU A 55 7.06 2.26 -5.37
CA LEU A 55 7.28 2.24 -3.94
C LEU A 55 6.00 2.52 -3.15
N ARG A 56 5.13 3.41 -3.65
CA ARG A 56 3.78 3.62 -3.13
C ARG A 56 3.02 2.29 -3.07
N ASN A 57 3.05 1.51 -4.14
CA ASN A 57 2.36 0.23 -4.23
C ASN A 57 2.95 -0.81 -3.27
N ASP A 58 4.29 -0.88 -3.15
CA ASP A 58 4.95 -1.76 -2.17
C ASP A 58 4.52 -1.45 -0.73
N TYR A 59 4.46 -0.15 -0.38
CA TYR A 59 3.97 0.30 0.92
C TYR A 59 2.50 -0.06 1.15
N LEU A 60 1.64 0.20 0.17
CA LEU A 60 0.22 -0.10 0.30
C LEU A 60 -0.03 -1.61 0.45
N LEU A 61 0.74 -2.43 -0.27
CA LEU A 61 0.69 -3.89 -0.15
C LEU A 61 1.15 -4.37 1.24
N GLU A 62 2.21 -3.77 1.78
CA GLU A 62 2.67 -4.08 3.14
C GLU A 62 1.64 -3.64 4.18
N LEU A 63 1.04 -2.46 4.03
CA LEU A 63 -0.05 -2.00 4.89
C LEU A 63 -1.22 -3.01 4.85
N TYR A 64 -1.67 -3.39 3.66
CA TYR A 64 -2.69 -4.43 3.47
C TYR A 64 -2.35 -5.71 4.23
N ARG A 65 -1.11 -6.19 4.14
CA ARG A 65 -0.66 -7.41 4.82
C ARG A 65 -0.75 -7.27 6.35
N GLN A 66 -0.29 -6.16 6.91
CA GLN A 66 -0.32 -5.93 8.35
C GLN A 66 -1.77 -5.83 8.86
N LEU A 67 -2.60 -5.07 8.16
CA LEU A 67 -4.03 -4.93 8.43
C LEU A 67 -4.76 -6.27 8.41
N LYS A 68 -4.50 -7.10 7.40
CA LYS A 68 -5.06 -8.44 7.28
C LYS A 68 -4.68 -9.35 8.46
N ASN A 69 -3.49 -9.17 9.01
CA ASN A 69 -2.99 -9.92 10.15
C ASN A 69 -3.37 -9.31 11.51
N GLY A 70 -4.10 -8.19 11.54
CA GLY A 70 -4.58 -7.55 12.77
C GLY A 70 -3.50 -6.85 13.58
N TYR A 71 -2.39 -6.44 12.97
CA TYR A 71 -1.35 -5.65 13.65
C TYR A 71 -0.94 -4.44 12.82
N LEU A 72 -0.38 -3.42 13.47
CA LEU A 72 0.25 -2.28 12.81
C LEU A 72 1.65 -2.08 13.41
N ARG A 73 2.68 -2.30 12.59
CA ARG A 73 4.10 -2.21 12.97
C ARG A 73 4.79 -1.13 12.15
N VAL A 74 6.07 -0.90 12.43
CA VAL A 74 6.91 0.02 11.63
C VAL A 74 6.80 -0.34 10.14
N PRO A 75 6.58 0.64 9.24
CA PRO A 75 6.56 2.08 9.51
C PRO A 75 5.18 2.65 9.88
N PHE A 76 4.12 1.86 9.82
CA PHE A 76 2.72 2.31 9.98
C PHE A 76 2.27 2.57 11.41
N ASN A 77 3.03 2.12 12.41
CA ASN A 77 2.76 2.45 13.81
C ASN A 77 3.10 3.91 14.17
N LYS A 78 3.54 4.72 13.19
CA LYS A 78 3.85 6.14 13.31
C LYS A 78 3.35 6.88 12.05
N PRO A 79 3.19 8.21 12.12
CA PRO A 79 2.96 9.03 10.93
C PRO A 79 4.09 8.88 9.89
N PRO A 80 3.79 9.04 8.59
CA PRO A 80 4.82 9.08 7.55
C PRO A 80 5.77 10.27 7.75
N GLU A 81 7.04 10.07 7.41
CA GLU A 81 8.02 11.15 7.38
C GLU A 81 7.77 12.07 6.18
N ASN A 82 8.15 13.35 6.32
CA ASN A 82 8.13 14.30 5.22
C ASN A 82 9.22 13.97 4.20
N GLY A 83 8.96 14.26 2.92
CA GLY A 83 9.91 13.98 1.83
C GLY A 83 9.67 12.62 1.16
N ARG A 84 10.61 12.17 0.33
CA ARG A 84 10.44 10.99 -0.54
C ARG A 84 10.26 9.70 0.27
N LEU A 85 9.38 8.82 -0.19
CA LEU A 85 9.27 7.45 0.32
C LEU A 85 10.64 6.75 0.21
N VAL A 86 10.98 5.98 1.23
CA VAL A 86 12.23 5.21 1.29
C VAL A 86 11.93 3.71 1.17
N PRO A 87 12.80 2.87 0.57
CA PRO A 87 12.53 1.45 0.44
C PRO A 87 12.18 0.75 1.76
N LEU A 88 11.13 -0.08 1.77
CA LEU A 88 10.70 -0.84 2.95
C LEU A 88 11.80 -1.72 3.54
N SER A 89 12.77 -2.14 2.72
CA SER A 89 13.96 -2.91 3.14
C SER A 89 14.75 -2.24 4.27
N LYS A 90 14.67 -0.91 4.41
CA LYS A 90 15.25 -0.17 5.54
C LYS A 90 14.61 -0.53 6.88
N PHE A 91 13.31 -0.85 6.87
CA PHE A 91 12.57 -1.26 8.06
C PHE A 91 12.60 -2.78 8.28
N HIS A 92 12.73 -3.59 7.22
CA HIS A 92 12.86 -5.05 7.33
C HIS A 92 14.12 -5.50 8.08
N ARG A 93 15.21 -4.70 8.08
CA ARG A 93 16.39 -4.99 8.93
C ARG A 93 16.10 -4.97 10.43
N LEU A 94 14.99 -4.36 10.85
CA LEU A 94 14.56 -4.35 12.26
C LEU A 94 13.66 -5.54 12.62
N VAL A 95 13.16 -6.30 11.62
CA VAL A 95 12.26 -7.44 11.82
C VAL A 95 12.98 -8.79 11.61
N HIS A 96 14.10 -8.78 10.87
CA HIS A 96 14.89 -9.98 10.54
C HIS A 96 15.74 -10.58 11.68
N ALA A 97 15.51 -10.21 12.94
CA ALA A 97 15.94 -11.06 14.06
C ALA A 97 15.05 -12.31 14.20
N THR A 98 13.86 -12.32 13.58
CA THR A 98 12.96 -13.48 13.61
C THR A 98 12.21 -13.63 12.29
N SER A 99 12.42 -14.77 11.62
CA SER A 99 11.60 -15.30 10.52
C SER A 99 12.04 -14.97 9.08
N LEU A 100 12.85 -15.88 8.55
CA LEU A 100 13.13 -16.09 7.14
C LEU A 100 11.91 -16.69 6.42
N PHE A 101 10.87 -15.92 6.10
CA PHE A 101 9.89 -16.34 5.07
C PHE A 101 9.30 -15.12 4.36
N TYR A 102 8.97 -15.32 3.08
CA TYR A 102 8.27 -14.45 2.13
C TYR A 102 9.11 -13.84 1.01
N TYR A 103 9.43 -14.72 0.05
CA TYR A 103 9.66 -14.39 -1.34
C TYR A 103 8.41 -13.74 -1.97
N ARG A 104 8.63 -12.62 -2.66
CA ARG A 104 8.06 -12.24 -3.97
C ARG A 104 6.77 -12.99 -4.37
N ILE A 105 5.61 -12.40 -4.09
CA ILE A 105 4.34 -12.87 -4.66
C ILE A 105 4.28 -12.39 -6.12
N PRO A 106 4.18 -13.27 -7.13
CA PRO A 106 3.89 -12.86 -8.49
C PRO A 106 2.41 -12.48 -8.61
N PHE A 107 2.13 -11.28 -9.14
CA PHE A 107 0.79 -10.85 -9.53
C PHE A 107 0.30 -11.73 -10.69
N ASN A 108 -0.77 -12.48 -10.48
CA ASN A 108 -1.42 -13.25 -11.53
C ASN A 108 -2.51 -12.37 -12.17
N HIS A 109 -2.25 -11.86 -13.37
CA HIS A 109 -3.22 -11.14 -14.20
C HIS A 109 -4.24 -12.14 -14.73
N ASN A 110 -5.34 -12.35 -14.01
CA ASN A 110 -6.60 -12.83 -14.57
C ASN A 110 -7.70 -12.77 -13.52
N LEU A 111 -8.35 -11.61 -13.39
CA LEU A 111 -9.73 -11.49 -12.97
C LEU A 111 -10.20 -10.13 -13.50
N LYS A 112 -10.81 -10.15 -14.69
CA LYS A 112 -11.64 -9.04 -15.16
C LYS A 112 -12.80 -8.88 -14.18
N CYS A 113 -12.71 -7.93 -13.27
CA CYS A 113 -13.85 -7.49 -12.48
C CYS A 113 -14.27 -6.13 -13.03
N HIS A 114 -15.28 -6.19 -13.88
CA HIS A 114 -16.02 -5.03 -14.38
C HIS A 114 -16.74 -4.40 -13.18
N CYS A 115 -16.26 -3.25 -12.69
CA CYS A 115 -16.92 -2.52 -11.61
C CYS A 115 -17.20 -1.09 -12.07
N THR A 116 -18.44 -0.90 -12.50
CA THR A 116 -19.14 0.38 -12.45
C THR A 116 -19.42 0.79 -11.00
N ILE A 117 -19.54 2.11 -10.82
CA ILE A 117 -20.11 2.86 -9.69
C ILE A 117 -19.08 3.44 -8.70
N PHE A 118 -18.65 4.66 -9.08
CA PHE A 118 -18.46 5.83 -8.22
C PHE A 118 -19.42 5.86 -7.01
N ASN A 119 -18.90 6.04 -5.80
CA ASN A 119 -19.13 7.26 -5.00
C ASN A 119 -18.73 7.11 -3.52
N LEU A 120 -18.14 8.21 -3.04
CA LEU A 120 -18.23 8.79 -1.69
C LEU A 120 -17.49 8.08 -0.54
N TRP A 121 -16.48 8.83 -0.06
CA TRP A 121 -16.22 9.21 1.33
C TRP A 121 -17.03 8.49 2.41
#